data_AF-A0A432FE52-F1
#
_entry.id   AF-A0A432FE52-F1
#
_cell.length_a   1.000
_cell.length_b   1.000
_cell.length_c   1.000
_cell.angle_alpha   90.00
_cell.angle_beta   90.00
_cell.angle_gamma   90.00
#
_symmetry.space_group_name_H-M   'P 1'
#
loop_
_entity.id
_entity.type
_entity.pdbx_description
1 polymer ?
#
loop_
_entity_poly.entity_id
_entity_poly.type
_entity_poly.pdbx_seq_one_letter_code
_entity_poly.pdbx_strand_id
1 'polypeptide(L)'
;MPYDAIVLDLETNGLNPNMSILQFTAFFLKEGKVRKILNRFYYPKEGLTSAFLIHGLDDYKISELRNKQNATYPEFFEDDEEILTLLKSLSSKVFLIAYNVSFESEFLKVRGINFENK
;
A
#
# COMPACT_ATOMS: atom_id res chain seq x y z
N MET A 1 15.37 -1.04 -16.14
CA MET A 1 14.36 -1.48 -15.15
C MET A 1 12.97 -1.18 -15.67
N PRO A 2 11.94 -1.98 -15.31
CA PRO A 2 10.58 -1.78 -15.82
C PRO A 2 9.94 -0.46 -15.36
N TYR A 3 10.41 0.09 -14.24
CA TYR A 3 9.92 1.32 -13.63
C TYR A 3 11.09 2.16 -13.12
N ASP A 4 10.90 3.47 -13.07
CA ASP A 4 11.86 4.43 -12.52
C ASP A 4 11.30 5.12 -11.24
N ALA A 5 9.98 5.13 -11.07
CA ALA A 5 9.32 5.68 -9.89
C ALA A 5 8.01 4.94 -9.57
N ILE A 6 7.56 5.08 -8.33
CA ILE A 6 6.26 4.62 -7.84
C ILE A 6 5.59 5.80 -7.14
N VAL A 7 4.37 6.15 -7.56
CA VAL A 7 3.49 7.01 -6.76
C VAL A 7 2.69 6.10 -5.84
N LEU A 8 2.80 6.31 -4.54
CA LEU A 8 2.18 5.47 -3.51
C LEU A 8 1.23 6.30 -2.65
N ASP A 9 0.11 5.68 -2.30
CA ASP A 9 -0.85 6.19 -1.34
C ASP A 9 -1.35 5.02 -0.50
N LEU A 10 -1.41 5.21 0.83
CA LEU A 10 -1.81 4.22 1.81
C LEU A 10 -2.95 4.76 2.66
N GLU A 11 -4.04 3.99 2.76
CA GLU A 11 -5.01 4.18 3.83
C GLU A 11 -4.72 3.14 4.91
N THR A 12 -4.71 3.56 6.17
CA THR A 12 -4.28 2.74 7.29
C THR A 12 -5.30 2.78 8.40
N ASN A 13 -5.27 1.77 9.26
CA ASN A 13 -6.17 1.66 10.40
C ASN A 13 -5.80 2.63 11.55
N GLY A 14 -4.94 3.62 11.30
CA GLY A 14 -4.50 4.64 12.24
C GLY A 14 -3.12 5.19 11.90
N LEU A 15 -2.60 6.10 12.73
CA LEU A 15 -1.36 6.83 12.44
C LEU A 15 -0.08 6.11 12.88
N ASN A 16 -0.18 5.06 13.70
CA ASN A 16 1.00 4.32 14.15
C ASN A 16 1.45 3.34 13.05
N PRO A 17 2.73 3.36 12.62
CA PRO A 17 3.22 2.49 11.54
C PRO A 17 3.00 0.98 11.73
N ASN A 18 2.84 0.53 12.97
CA ASN A 18 2.56 -0.88 13.30
C ASN A 18 1.09 -1.27 13.08
N MET A 19 0.21 -0.33 12.76
CA MET A 19 -1.19 -0.60 12.45
C MET A 19 -1.34 -1.14 11.03
N SER A 20 -2.46 -1.81 10.78
CA SER A 20 -2.73 -2.43 9.49
C SER A 20 -2.88 -1.41 8.37
N ILE A 21 -2.35 -1.74 7.20
CA ILE A 21 -2.64 -1.03 5.95
C ILE A 21 -3.97 -1.57 5.42
N LEU A 22 -4.94 -0.70 5.18
CA LEU A 22 -6.29 -1.04 4.72
C LEU A 22 -6.44 -0.88 3.20
N GLN A 23 -5.72 0.06 2.59
CA GLN A 23 -5.64 0.22 1.14
C GLN A 23 -4.20 0.47 0.72
N PHE A 24 -3.79 -0.21 -0.34
CA PHE A 24 -2.52 0.00 -1.02
C PHE A 24 -2.79 0.44 -2.46
N THR A 25 -2.50 1.70 -2.79
CA THR A 25 -2.62 2.23 -4.15
C THR A 25 -1.25 2.61 -4.69
N ALA A 26 -0.84 2.00 -5.80
CA ALA A 26 0.45 2.27 -6.41
C ALA A 26 0.35 2.47 -7.93
N PHE A 27 0.92 3.57 -8.42
CA PHE A 27 1.14 3.83 -9.83
C PHE A 27 2.62 3.65 -10.16
N PHE A 28 2.92 2.62 -10.93
CA PHE A 28 4.29 2.35 -11.37
C PHE A 28 4.57 3.12 -12.65
N LEU A 29 5.61 3.97 -12.61
CA LEU A 29 5.95 4.92 -13.67
C LEU A 29 7.22 4.49 -14.40
N LYS A 30 7.24 4.72 -15.71
CA LYS A 30 8.42 4.65 -16.56
C LYS A 30 8.41 5.87 -17.48
N GLU A 31 9.45 6.70 -17.42
CA GLU A 31 9.56 7.93 -18.23
C GLU A 31 8.31 8.83 -18.10
N GLY A 32 7.85 9.03 -16.87
CA GLY A 32 6.68 9.85 -16.54
C GLY A 32 5.32 9.25 -16.94
N LYS A 33 5.28 8.04 -17.51
CA LYS A 33 4.05 7.36 -17.92
C LYS A 33 3.68 6.22 -16.98
N VAL A 34 2.39 6.11 -16.66
CA VAL A 34 1.85 4.98 -15.89
C VAL A 34 1.93 3.70 -16.73
N ARG A 35 2.58 2.68 -16.16
CA ARG A 35 2.74 1.36 -16.77
C ARG A 35 1.94 0.28 -16.07
N LYS A 36 1.73 0.43 -14.76
CA LYS A 36 0.93 -0.47 -13.95
C LYS A 36 0.23 0.33 -12.86
N ILE A 37 -1.01 -0.03 -12.57
CA ILE A 37 -1.78 0.48 -11.42
C ILE A 37 -2.11 -0.73 -10.56
N LEU A 38 -1.87 -0.62 -9.26
CA LEU A 38 -2.35 -1.57 -8.26
C LEU A 38 -3.21 -0.81 -7.27
N ASN A 39 -4.37 -1.37 -6.94
CA ASN A 39 -5.21 -0.88 -5.87
C ASN A 39 -5.79 -2.09 -5.14
N ARG A 40 -5.30 -2.35 -3.93
CA ARG A 40 -5.66 -3.52 -3.12
C ARG A 40 -6.20 -3.09 -1.77
N PHE A 41 -7.14 -3.89 -1.24
CA PHE A 41 -7.85 -3.60 0.02
C PHE A 41 -7.70 -4.75 1.00
N TYR A 42 -7.36 -4.45 2.24
CA TYR A 42 -7.04 -5.43 3.28
C TYR A 42 -7.82 -5.13 4.56
N TYR A 43 -8.10 -6.17 5.34
CA TYR A 43 -8.73 -6.03 6.65
C TYR A 43 -7.69 -5.70 7.72
N PRO A 44 -8.08 -5.03 8.82
CA PRO A 44 -7.20 -4.82 9.96
C PRO A 44 -6.99 -6.11 10.77
N LYS A 45 -5.76 -6.35 11.25
CA LYS A 45 -5.46 -7.43 12.22
C LYS A 45 -5.87 -7.07 13.65
N GLU A 46 -5.79 -5.79 14.01
CA GLU A 46 -6.01 -5.26 15.36
C GLU A 46 -7.44 -4.77 15.65
N GLY A 47 -8.39 -5.06 14.75
CA GLY A 47 -9.75 -4.52 14.78
C GLY A 47 -9.81 -3.07 14.26
N LEU A 48 -10.96 -2.68 13.72
CA LEU A 48 -11.13 -1.39 13.06
C LEU A 48 -11.10 -0.23 14.08
N THR A 49 -10.34 0.82 13.80
CA THR A 49 -10.34 2.05 14.60
C THR A 49 -11.12 3.17 13.91
N SER A 50 -11.35 4.28 14.62
CA SER A 50 -12.04 5.46 14.07
C SER A 50 -11.37 6.10 12.84
N ALA A 51 -10.19 5.63 12.41
CA ALA A 51 -9.58 6.02 11.14
C ALA A 51 -10.52 5.84 9.94
N PHE A 52 -11.39 4.82 9.99
CA PHE A 52 -12.39 4.57 8.93
C PHE A 52 -13.34 5.74 8.70
N LEU A 53 -13.53 6.64 9.66
CA LEU A 53 -14.37 7.83 9.48
C LEU A 53 -13.79 8.82 8.45
N ILE A 54 -12.49 8.72 8.15
CA ILE A 54 -11.80 9.59 7.20
C ILE A 54 -11.88 9.00 5.79
N HIS A 55 -11.45 7.75 5.62
CA HIS A 55 -11.32 7.09 4.31
C HIS A 55 -12.52 6.22 3.93
N GLY A 56 -13.43 5.94 4.88
CA GLY A 56 -14.66 5.16 4.66
C GLY A 56 -14.44 3.66 4.49
N LEU A 57 -13.27 3.12 4.84
CA LEU A 57 -12.96 1.69 4.70
C LEU A 57 -13.23 0.96 6.02
N ASP A 58 -14.51 0.65 6.26
CA ASP A 58 -14.89 -0.36 7.24
C ASP A 58 -14.86 -1.77 6.61
N ASP A 59 -15.06 -2.81 7.43
CA ASP A 59 -15.02 -4.21 6.97
C ASP A 59 -16.04 -4.47 5.85
N TYR A 60 -17.22 -3.84 5.92
CA TYR A 60 -18.25 -3.96 4.89
C TYR A 60 -17.76 -3.36 3.57
N LYS A 61 -17.18 -2.17 3.60
CA LYS A 61 -16.67 -1.49 2.42
C LYS A 61 -15.49 -2.23 1.81
N ILE A 62 -14.57 -2.73 2.64
CA ILE A 62 -13.46 -3.56 2.20
C ILE A 62 -13.98 -4.83 1.51
N SER A 63 -14.95 -5.53 2.10
CA SER A 63 -15.63 -6.67 1.48
C SER A 63 -16.24 -6.31 0.13
N GLU A 64 -16.99 -5.21 0.06
CA GLU A 64 -17.63 -4.73 -1.17
C GLU A 64 -16.59 -4.50 -2.29
N LEU A 65 -15.48 -3.81 -1.97
CA LEU A 65 -14.43 -3.46 -2.92
C LEU A 65 -13.65 -4.70 -3.37
N ARG A 66 -13.28 -5.60 -2.46
CA ARG A 66 -12.63 -6.88 -2.77
C ARG A 66 -13.52 -7.75 -3.68
N ASN A 67 -14.81 -7.84 -3.40
CA ASN A 67 -15.77 -8.57 -4.22
C ASN A 67 -15.91 -7.96 -5.63
N LYS A 68 -16.02 -6.63 -5.74
CA LYS A 68 -16.06 -5.94 -7.03
C LYS A 68 -14.80 -6.20 -7.88
N GLN A 69 -13.66 -6.39 -7.24
CA GLN A 69 -12.40 -6.71 -7.90
C GLN A 69 -12.21 -8.20 -8.20
N ASN A 70 -13.10 -9.08 -7.73
CA ASN A 70 -12.86 -10.54 -7.65
C ASN A 70 -11.48 -10.82 -7.04
N ALA A 71 -11.18 -10.18 -5.91
CA ALA A 71 -9.86 -10.20 -5.30
C ALA A 71 -9.37 -11.64 -5.03
N THR A 72 -8.20 -11.97 -5.57
CA THR A 72 -7.51 -13.24 -5.35
C THR A 72 -6.30 -13.11 -4.42
N TYR A 73 -5.99 -11.87 -4.00
CA TYR A 73 -4.90 -11.58 -3.09
C TYR A 73 -5.33 -11.75 -1.62
N PRO A 74 -4.38 -11.95 -0.69
CA PRO A 74 -4.67 -12.21 0.72
C PRO A 74 -5.53 -11.14 1.41
N GLU A 75 -6.13 -11.51 2.53
CA GLU A 75 -7.00 -10.64 3.32
C GLU A 75 -6.23 -9.57 4.10
N PHE A 76 -4.97 -9.82 4.42
CA PHE A 76 -4.11 -8.92 5.20
C PHE A 76 -2.89 -8.49 4.39
N PHE A 77 -2.45 -7.23 4.54
CA PHE A 77 -1.33 -6.69 3.77
C PHE A 77 -0.02 -7.46 4.02
N GLU A 78 0.23 -7.82 5.27
CA GLU A 78 1.44 -8.53 5.69
C GLU A 78 1.56 -9.93 5.09
N ASP A 79 0.47 -10.48 4.56
CA ASP A 79 0.43 -11.81 3.97
C ASP A 79 0.53 -11.74 2.43
N ASP A 80 0.49 -10.53 1.84
CA ASP A 80 0.57 -10.29 0.41
C ASP A 80 2.01 -10.30 -0.13
N GLU A 81 2.59 -11.51 -0.17
CA GLU A 81 3.97 -11.74 -0.60
C GLU A 81 4.28 -11.23 -2.01
N GLU A 82 3.28 -11.14 -2.90
CA GLU A 82 3.47 -10.56 -4.23
C GLU A 82 3.85 -9.08 -4.14
N ILE A 83 3.10 -8.32 -3.35
CA ILE A 83 3.36 -6.89 -3.12
C ILE A 83 4.66 -6.70 -2.34
N LEU A 84 4.84 -7.45 -1.25
CA LEU A 84 6.02 -7.32 -0.40
C LEU A 84 7.31 -7.62 -1.18
N THR A 85 7.32 -8.70 -1.97
CA THR A 85 8.46 -9.05 -2.82
C THR A 85 8.70 -8.01 -3.91
N LEU A 86 7.63 -7.54 -4.57
CA LEU A 86 7.72 -6.49 -5.58
C LEU A 86 8.36 -5.22 -5.01
N LEU A 87 7.84 -4.69 -3.90
CA LEU A 87 8.35 -3.48 -3.26
C LEU A 87 9.79 -3.64 -2.80
N LYS A 88 10.15 -4.75 -2.15
CA LYS A 88 11.54 -5.05 -1.78
C LYS A 88 12.47 -5.02 -2.98
N SER A 89 12.06 -5.64 -4.10
CA SER A 89 12.86 -5.71 -5.32
C SER A 89 13.11 -4.35 -5.99
N LEU A 90 12.24 -3.37 -5.73
CA LEU A 90 12.26 -2.02 -6.31
C LEU A 90 12.82 -0.96 -5.35
N SER A 91 12.84 -1.22 -4.03
CA SER A 91 13.12 -0.23 -2.98
C SER A 91 14.44 0.55 -3.12
N SER A 92 15.51 -0.06 -3.61
CA SER A 92 16.81 0.60 -3.85
C SER A 92 17.02 1.10 -5.28
N LYS A 93 15.97 1.03 -6.10
CA LYS A 93 16.05 1.09 -7.57
C LYS A 93 15.14 2.12 -8.21
N VAL A 94 14.08 2.53 -7.51
CA VAL A 94 13.07 3.47 -8.01
C VAL A 94 12.78 4.52 -6.95
N PHE A 95 12.34 5.70 -7.40
CA PHE A 95 11.92 6.76 -6.49
C PHE A 95 10.53 6.47 -5.92
N LEU A 96 10.34 6.70 -4.62
CA LEU A 96 9.03 6.73 -3.98
C LEU A 96 8.49 8.16 -3.99
N ILE A 97 7.27 8.33 -4.49
CA ILE A 97 6.58 9.62 -4.55
C ILE A 97 5.27 9.48 -3.77
N ALA A 98 5.07 10.33 -2.77
CA ALA A 98 3.82 10.40 -2.00
C ALA A 98 3.64 11.80 -1.42
N TYR A 99 2.40 12.19 -1.11
CA TYR A 99 2.08 13.55 -0.64
C TYR A 99 2.62 13.83 0.77
N ASN A 100 2.90 12.79 1.57
CA ASN A 100 3.60 12.89 2.84
C ASN A 100 4.56 11.71 3.02
N VAL A 101 5.52 11.56 2.11
CA VAL A 101 6.35 10.35 1.93
C VAL A 101 6.96 9.74 3.20
N SER A 102 7.19 10.53 4.26
CA SER A 102 7.60 9.99 5.56
C SER A 102 6.58 9.02 6.14
N PHE A 103 5.29 9.31 6.02
CA PHE A 103 4.21 8.46 6.50
C PHE A 103 4.22 7.09 5.81
N GLU A 104 4.19 7.06 4.47
CA GLU A 104 4.20 5.79 3.73
C GLU A 104 5.52 5.04 3.96
N SER A 105 6.63 5.77 4.00
CA SER A 105 7.95 5.17 4.24
C SER A 105 8.04 4.52 5.62
N GLU A 106 7.47 5.10 6.67
CA GLU A 106 7.47 4.51 8.02
C GLU A 106 6.64 3.22 8.08
N PHE A 107 5.44 3.22 7.48
CA PHE A 107 4.61 2.02 7.37
C PHE A 107 5.32 0.91 6.59
N LEU A 108 6.02 1.23 5.50
CA LEU A 108 6.78 0.25 4.74
C LEU A 108 8.04 -0.22 5.47
N LYS A 109 8.71 0.66 6.21
CA LYS A 109 9.96 0.37 6.93
C LYS A 109 9.77 -0.69 8.02
N VAL A 110 8.69 -0.61 8.79
CA VAL A 110 8.40 -1.65 9.82
C VAL A 110 8.10 -3.02 9.19
N ARG A 111 7.80 -3.07 7.89
CA ARG A 111 7.61 -4.28 7.08
C ARG A 111 8.87 -4.68 6.29
N GLY A 112 10.01 -4.06 6.60
CA GLY A 112 11.31 -4.35 5.99
C GLY A 112 11.49 -3.80 4.57
N ILE A 113 10.68 -2.83 4.16
CA ILE A 113 10.76 -2.17 2.85
C ILE A 113 11.31 -0.76 3.08
N ASN A 114 12.55 -0.53 2.66
CA ASN A 114 13.23 0.75 2.83
C ASN A 114 13.52 1.36 1.48
N PHE A 115 12.72 2.36 1.08
CA PHE A 115 13.01 3.13 -0.12
C PHE A 115 14.20 4.05 0.13
N GLU A 116 15.24 3.91 -0.69
CA GLU A 116 16.35 4.86 -0.72
C GLU A 116 15.89 6.09 -1.50
N ASN A 117 15.24 7.04 -0.85
CA ASN A 117 15.00 8.35 -1.44
C ASN A 117 16.36 9.03 -1.62
N LYS A 118 16.93 8.90 -2.82
CA LYS A 118 18.16 9.59 -3.24
C LYS A 118 17.89 11.05 -3.59
#